data_AF-A0A254QEQ9-F1
#
_entry.id   AF-A0A254QEQ9-F1
#
_cell.length_a   1.000
_cell.length_b   1.000
_cell.length_c   1.000
_cell.angle_alpha   90.00
_cell.angle_beta   90.00
_cell.angle_gamma   90.00
#
_symmetry.space_group_name_H-M   'P 1'
#
loop_
_entity.id
_entity.type
_entity.pdbx_description
1 polymer ?
#
loop_
_entity_poly.entity_id
_entity_poly.type
_entity_poly.pdbx_seq_one_letter_code
_entity_poly.pdbx_strand_id
1 'polypeptide(L)'
;MIANPTTVADTRLDLLRRAALAGPGYQGARNEVSEATRLALVAEFKSHGIEAPGYLMHPTTWVERRAKLFEAGDYPDKGVNVTTDHLESIASNFDLPVPVLIEHGDSPLHLGFLIAVDAEGANLSGLIALTKEADQLLIKSGAQSLSVGLERDLQNIREVSVVRNPRVPSARLFDTRPLFSSGF
;
A
#
# COMPACT_ATOMS: atom_id res chain seq x y z
N MET A 1 -6.52 29.14 23.98
CA MET A 1 -6.17 27.89 23.29
C MET A 1 -4.91 28.16 22.49
N ILE A 2 -3.77 27.63 22.93
CA ILE A 2 -2.49 27.83 22.24
C ILE A 2 -2.39 26.66 21.27
N ALA A 3 -2.38 26.92 19.97
CA ALA A 3 -2.13 25.89 18.98
C ALA A 3 -0.72 25.33 19.22
N ASN A 4 -0.62 24.01 19.47
CA ASN A 4 0.69 23.36 19.55
C ASN A 4 1.41 23.55 18.21
N PRO A 5 2.71 23.91 18.20
CA PRO A 5 3.46 24.01 16.96
C PRO A 5 3.54 22.62 16.31
N THR A 6 2.99 22.48 15.11
CA THR A 6 3.10 21.28 14.26
C THR A 6 4.58 20.94 14.07
N THR A 7 4.98 19.71 14.40
CA THR A 7 6.38 19.30 14.25
C THR A 7 6.73 19.05 12.78
N VAL A 8 8.02 19.08 12.44
CA VAL A 8 8.49 18.74 11.07
C VAL A 8 8.04 17.33 10.64
N ALA A 9 7.94 16.40 11.59
CA ALA A 9 7.44 15.04 11.33
C ALA A 9 5.95 15.06 10.96
N ASP A 10 5.13 15.84 11.67
CA ASP A 10 3.70 15.99 11.37
C ASP A 10 3.50 16.64 10.00
N THR A 11 4.29 17.66 9.66
CA THR A 11 4.27 18.29 8.33
C THR A 11 4.61 17.32 7.22
N ARG A 12 5.66 16.50 7.41
CA ARG A 12 6.04 15.49 6.41
C ARG A 12 4.91 14.47 6.19
N LEU A 13 4.29 13.98 7.26
CA LEU A 13 3.21 13.00 7.16
C LEU A 13 1.98 13.59 6.46
N ASP A 14 1.57 14.81 6.80
CA ASP A 14 0.46 15.49 6.12
C ASP A 14 0.71 15.62 4.61
N LEU A 15 1.91 16.07 4.23
CA LEU A 15 2.30 16.18 2.83
C LEU A 15 2.25 14.83 2.10
N LEU A 16 2.72 13.76 2.74
CA LEU A 16 2.70 12.41 2.17
C LEU A 16 1.27 11.88 1.99
N ARG A 17 0.36 12.12 2.94
CA ARG A 17 -1.06 11.73 2.82
C ARG A 17 -1.75 12.49 1.71
N ARG A 18 -1.52 13.80 1.60
CA ARG A 18 -2.02 14.63 0.49
C ARG A 18 -1.45 14.17 -0.86
N ALA A 19 -0.17 13.82 -0.91
CA ALA A 19 0.47 13.27 -2.11
C ALA A 19 -0.16 11.94 -2.51
N ALA A 20 -0.39 11.05 -1.56
CA ALA A 20 -1.02 9.76 -1.78
C ALA A 20 -2.45 9.93 -2.35
N LEU A 21 -3.26 10.81 -1.77
CA LEU A 21 -4.60 11.15 -2.30
C LEU A 21 -4.55 11.69 -3.74
N ALA A 22 -3.53 12.48 -4.07
CA ALA A 22 -3.31 13.03 -5.41
C ALA A 22 -2.66 12.03 -6.41
N GLY A 23 -2.26 10.86 -5.94
CA GLY A 23 -1.48 9.87 -6.70
C GLY A 23 -2.10 8.48 -6.63
N PRO A 24 -1.40 7.46 -6.06
CA PRO A 24 -1.88 6.08 -6.06
C PRO A 24 -3.16 5.87 -5.24
N GLY A 25 -3.43 6.73 -4.27
CA GLY A 25 -4.55 6.65 -3.33
C GLY A 25 -4.08 6.54 -1.88
N TYR A 26 -4.96 6.88 -0.96
CA TYR A 26 -4.76 6.83 0.49
C TYR A 26 -6.03 6.27 1.15
N GLN A 27 -5.88 5.21 1.93
CA GLN A 27 -7.01 4.51 2.57
C GLN A 27 -8.14 4.15 1.57
N GLY A 28 -7.75 3.76 0.36
CA GLY A 28 -8.67 3.37 -0.71
C GLY A 28 -9.38 4.52 -1.41
N ALA A 29 -9.04 5.77 -1.11
CA ALA A 29 -9.57 6.95 -1.78
C ALA A 29 -8.50 7.62 -2.66
N ARG A 30 -8.94 8.28 -3.75
CA ARG A 30 -8.09 9.11 -4.63
C ARG A 30 -8.87 10.36 -5.03
N ASN A 31 -8.15 11.48 -5.10
CA ASN A 31 -8.66 12.75 -5.63
C ASN A 31 -8.08 12.98 -7.02
N GLU A 32 -8.95 13.24 -8.00
CA GLU A 32 -8.50 13.82 -9.26
C GLU A 32 -8.01 15.25 -9.01
N VAL A 33 -6.73 15.49 -9.27
CA VAL A 33 -6.12 16.82 -9.10
C VAL A 33 -5.66 17.36 -10.44
N SER A 34 -5.78 18.67 -10.61
CA SER A 34 -5.22 19.36 -11.78
C SER A 34 -3.69 19.33 -11.73
N GLU A 35 -3.07 19.52 -12.89
CA GLU A 35 -1.61 19.66 -12.97
C GLU A 35 -1.08 20.80 -12.10
N ALA A 36 -1.78 21.95 -12.07
CA ALA A 36 -1.39 23.09 -11.25
C ALA A 36 -1.38 22.73 -9.75
N THR A 37 -2.41 22.03 -9.27
CA THR A 37 -2.49 21.58 -7.87
C THR A 37 -1.37 20.59 -7.54
N ARG A 38 -1.08 19.64 -8.44
CA ARG A 38 0.02 18.67 -8.27
C ARG A 38 1.38 19.37 -8.20
N LEU A 39 1.65 20.31 -9.10
CA LEU A 39 2.91 21.07 -9.11
C LEU A 39 3.06 21.97 -7.88
N ALA A 40 1.96 22.55 -7.38
CA ALA A 40 1.96 23.28 -6.12
C ALA A 40 2.35 22.39 -4.94
N LEU A 41 1.82 21.16 -4.89
CA LEU A 41 2.19 20.20 -3.85
C LEU A 41 3.68 19.83 -3.94
N VAL A 42 4.22 19.58 -5.13
CA VAL A 42 5.67 19.33 -5.33
C VAL A 42 6.51 20.52 -4.84
N ALA A 43 6.08 21.75 -5.11
CA ALA A 43 6.75 22.95 -4.63
C ALA A 43 6.72 23.07 -3.09
N GLU A 44 5.63 22.64 -2.47
CA GLU A 44 5.47 22.57 -1.01
C GLU A 44 6.44 21.56 -0.38
N PHE A 45 6.56 20.35 -0.94
CA PHE A 45 7.61 19.39 -0.54
C PHE A 45 9.00 20.04 -0.56
N LYS A 46 9.32 20.73 -1.67
CA LYS A 46 10.61 21.40 -1.86
C LYS A 46 10.84 22.54 -0.87
N SER A 47 9.81 23.33 -0.54
CA SER A 47 9.95 24.44 0.42
C SER A 47 10.25 23.94 1.84
N HIS A 48 9.81 22.73 2.16
CA HIS A 48 10.13 22.04 3.42
C HIS A 48 11.44 21.22 3.36
N GLY A 49 12.17 21.22 2.25
CA GLY A 49 13.40 20.44 2.08
C GLY A 49 13.16 18.93 2.01
N ILE A 50 11.95 18.51 1.63
CA ILE A 50 11.54 17.11 1.51
C ILE A 50 11.48 16.75 0.03
N GLU A 51 11.96 15.55 -0.31
CA GLU A 51 11.81 15.02 -1.66
C GLU A 51 10.35 14.65 -1.93
N ALA A 52 9.81 15.11 -3.06
CA ALA A 52 8.45 14.78 -3.48
C ALA A 52 8.39 13.33 -4.01
N PRO A 53 7.34 12.56 -3.71
CA PRO A 53 7.18 11.21 -4.26
C PRO A 53 7.18 11.20 -5.80
N GLY A 54 7.83 10.20 -6.41
CA GLY A 54 7.99 10.12 -7.87
C GLY A 54 6.66 10.07 -8.66
N TYR A 55 5.61 9.50 -8.08
CA TYR A 55 4.27 9.48 -8.69
C TYR A 55 3.63 10.87 -8.79
N LEU A 56 4.10 11.87 -8.03
CA LEU A 56 3.71 13.26 -8.24
C LEU A 56 4.44 13.89 -9.41
N MET A 57 5.57 13.36 -9.87
CA MET A 57 6.32 13.89 -11.00
C MET A 57 5.89 13.28 -12.33
N HIS A 58 5.50 12.01 -12.29
CA HIS A 58 5.07 11.22 -13.44
C HIS A 58 3.63 10.76 -13.24
N PRO A 59 2.62 11.59 -13.60
CA PRO A 59 1.23 11.20 -13.44
C PRO A 59 0.94 9.93 -14.22
N THR A 60 0.29 8.97 -13.54
CA THR A 60 -0.02 7.65 -14.05
C THR A 60 -1.51 7.35 -13.84
N THR A 61 -2.09 6.58 -14.75
CA THR A 61 -3.41 5.98 -14.52
C THR A 61 -3.25 4.73 -13.66
N TRP A 62 -4.01 4.69 -12.57
CA TRP A 62 -3.99 3.60 -11.61
C TRP A 62 -5.12 2.60 -11.88
N VAL A 63 -4.82 1.32 -11.75
CA VAL A 63 -5.77 0.22 -11.80
C VAL A 63 -5.82 -0.44 -10.44
N GLU A 64 -7.00 -0.48 -9.84
CA GLU A 64 -7.18 -1.01 -8.49
C GLU A 64 -7.51 -2.50 -8.50
N ARG A 65 -6.81 -3.27 -7.68
CA ARG A 65 -6.98 -4.72 -7.54
C ARG A 65 -7.08 -5.10 -6.07
N ARG A 66 -8.12 -5.87 -5.72
CA ARG A 66 -8.21 -6.54 -4.41
C ARG A 66 -7.21 -7.69 -4.37
N ALA A 67 -6.60 -7.86 -3.21
CA ALA A 67 -5.66 -8.92 -2.95
C ALA A 67 -5.88 -9.54 -1.57
N LYS A 68 -5.66 -10.84 -1.47
CA LYS A 68 -5.33 -11.47 -0.19
C LYS A 68 -3.84 -11.29 0.04
N LEU A 69 -3.50 -10.67 1.16
CA LEU A 69 -2.12 -10.33 1.50
C LEU A 69 -1.50 -11.39 2.41
N PHE A 70 -2.25 -11.79 3.45
CA PHE A 70 -1.73 -12.64 4.51
C PHE A 70 -2.84 -13.38 5.24
N GLU A 71 -2.47 -14.30 6.14
CA GLU A 71 -3.41 -15.01 7.01
C GLU A 71 -2.80 -15.33 8.37
N ALA A 72 -3.66 -15.46 9.37
CA ALA A 72 -3.27 -15.93 10.70
C ALA A 72 -2.84 -17.41 10.62
N GLY A 73 -1.86 -17.79 11.43
CA GLY A 73 -1.31 -19.14 11.42
C GLY A 73 0.09 -19.23 12.03
N ASP A 74 0.59 -20.46 12.08
CA ASP A 74 1.94 -20.78 12.52
C ASP A 74 2.93 -20.72 11.35
N TYR A 75 3.99 -19.94 11.52
CA TYR A 75 5.10 -19.80 10.57
C TYR A 75 6.39 -20.31 11.22
N PRO A 76 6.57 -21.65 11.32
CA PRO A 76 7.68 -22.24 12.07
C PRO A 76 9.05 -21.94 11.46
N ASP A 77 9.13 -21.71 10.14
CA ASP A 77 10.35 -21.27 9.47
C ASP A 77 10.83 -19.88 9.93
N LYS A 78 9.94 -19.09 10.54
CA LYS A 78 10.23 -17.80 11.16
C LYS A 78 10.18 -17.82 12.68
N GLY A 79 9.72 -18.92 13.28
CA GLY A 79 9.48 -18.99 14.72
C GLY A 79 8.41 -18.00 15.19
N VAL A 80 7.43 -17.69 14.34
CA VAL A 80 6.37 -16.70 14.62
C VAL A 80 5.01 -17.36 14.53
N ASN A 81 4.15 -17.08 15.50
CA ASN A 81 2.71 -17.34 15.43
C ASN A 81 1.98 -16.01 15.18
N VAL A 82 1.12 -15.98 14.17
CA VAL A 82 0.34 -14.79 13.81
C VAL A 82 -1.11 -15.03 14.18
N THR A 83 -1.66 -14.20 15.05
CA THR A 83 -3.05 -14.24 15.52
C THR A 83 -3.92 -13.27 14.72
N THR A 84 -5.24 -13.35 14.91
CA THR A 84 -6.21 -12.38 14.37
C THR A 84 -5.94 -10.96 14.89
N ASP A 85 -5.58 -10.83 16.17
CA ASP A 85 -5.28 -9.54 16.81
C ASP A 85 -4.06 -8.87 16.16
N HIS A 86 -3.08 -9.65 15.72
CA HIS A 86 -1.96 -9.12 14.93
C HIS A 86 -2.45 -8.58 13.58
N LEU A 87 -3.37 -9.28 12.89
CA LEU A 87 -3.91 -8.81 11.61
C LEU A 87 -4.71 -7.50 11.78
N GLU A 88 -5.54 -7.41 12.83
CA GLU A 88 -6.29 -6.20 13.17
C GLU A 88 -5.35 -5.03 13.53
N SER A 89 -4.27 -5.32 14.25
CA SER A 89 -3.24 -4.33 14.56
C SER A 89 -2.53 -3.84 13.29
N ILE A 90 -2.17 -4.74 12.38
CA ILE A 90 -1.56 -4.39 11.09
C ILE A 90 -2.51 -3.50 10.26
N ALA A 91 -3.80 -3.87 10.18
CA ALA A 91 -4.78 -3.11 9.42
C ALA A 91 -5.02 -1.71 10.02
N SER A 92 -5.14 -1.61 11.35
CA SER A 92 -5.37 -0.33 12.03
C SER A 92 -4.17 0.61 12.02
N ASN A 93 -2.95 0.07 11.97
CA ASN A 93 -1.72 0.85 11.85
C ASN A 93 -1.37 1.25 10.40
N PHE A 94 -2.06 0.71 9.40
CA PHE A 94 -1.78 1.02 8.00
C PHE A 94 -2.17 2.47 7.67
N ASP A 95 -1.17 3.30 7.38
CA ASP A 95 -1.34 4.72 7.08
C ASP A 95 -0.93 5.03 5.64
N LEU A 96 0.37 5.12 5.36
CA LEU A 96 0.88 5.53 4.06
C LEU A 96 0.95 4.37 3.06
N PRO A 97 0.80 4.64 1.75
CA PRO A 97 0.96 3.62 0.73
C PRO A 97 2.35 2.99 0.77
N VAL A 98 2.41 1.67 0.64
CA VAL A 98 3.66 0.91 0.60
C VAL A 98 3.90 0.34 -0.79
N PRO A 99 5.15 0.29 -1.27
CA PRO A 99 5.45 -0.08 -2.65
C PRO A 99 5.12 -1.53 -2.94
N VAL A 100 4.73 -1.79 -4.19
CA VAL A 100 4.66 -3.13 -4.76
C VAL A 100 5.96 -3.44 -5.50
N LEU A 101 6.69 -4.45 -5.03
CA LEU A 101 8.00 -4.86 -5.55
C LEU A 101 7.93 -6.17 -6.34
N ILE A 102 9.07 -6.56 -6.91
CA ILE A 102 9.29 -7.87 -7.53
C ILE A 102 10.29 -8.63 -6.66
N GLU A 103 9.92 -9.80 -6.16
CA GLU A 103 10.81 -10.70 -5.41
C GLU A 103 11.56 -10.02 -4.24
N HIS A 104 10.89 -9.08 -3.54
CA HIS A 104 11.47 -8.27 -2.45
C HIS A 104 12.70 -7.44 -2.83
N GLY A 105 12.95 -7.26 -4.13
CA GLY A 105 14.10 -6.55 -4.66
C GLY A 105 13.79 -5.10 -5.00
N ASP A 106 14.75 -4.22 -4.73
CA ASP A 106 14.76 -2.88 -5.31
C ASP A 106 14.88 -2.98 -6.82
N SER A 107 13.90 -2.42 -7.51
CA SER A 107 13.79 -2.45 -8.97
C SER A 107 13.54 -1.05 -9.48
N PRO A 108 14.11 -0.66 -10.64
CA PRO A 108 13.72 0.58 -11.29
C PRO A 108 12.27 0.53 -11.80
N LEU A 109 11.67 -0.66 -11.89
CA LEU A 109 10.28 -0.85 -12.29
C LEU A 109 9.34 -0.56 -11.13
N HIS A 110 8.48 0.44 -11.32
CA HIS A 110 7.45 0.81 -10.36
C HIS A 110 6.15 0.10 -10.74
N LEU A 111 5.76 -0.92 -9.95
CA LEU A 111 4.53 -1.67 -10.22
C LEU A 111 3.29 -0.96 -9.68
N GLY A 112 3.40 -0.38 -8.49
CA GLY A 112 2.30 0.27 -7.83
C GLY A 112 2.46 0.32 -6.32
N PHE A 113 1.34 0.47 -5.63
CA PHE A 113 1.30 0.62 -4.19
C PHE A 113 0.12 -0.14 -3.58
N LEU A 114 0.31 -0.73 -2.41
CA LEU A 114 -0.78 -1.08 -1.52
C LEU A 114 -1.30 0.23 -0.89
N ILE A 115 -2.60 0.49 -0.98
CA ILE A 115 -3.21 1.78 -0.61
C ILE A 115 -4.31 1.67 0.44
N ALA A 116 -4.75 0.45 0.76
CA ALA A 116 -5.68 0.17 1.85
C ALA A 116 -5.47 -1.26 2.32
N VAL A 117 -5.73 -1.50 3.61
CA VAL A 117 -5.63 -2.81 4.26
C VAL A 117 -6.87 -3.00 5.12
N ASP A 118 -7.34 -4.24 5.16
CA ASP A 118 -8.48 -4.64 5.98
C ASP A 118 -8.23 -6.04 6.54
N ALA A 119 -8.71 -6.27 7.76
CA ALA A 119 -8.60 -7.54 8.46
C ALA A 119 -9.99 -8.11 8.71
N GLU A 120 -10.22 -9.35 8.27
CA GLU A 120 -11.48 -10.06 8.45
C GLU A 120 -11.21 -11.48 8.95
N GLY A 121 -11.42 -11.68 10.25
CA GLY A 121 -11.11 -12.93 10.93
C GLY A 121 -9.64 -13.31 10.73
N ALA A 122 -9.39 -14.48 10.16
CA ALA A 122 -8.04 -15.00 9.92
C ALA A 122 -7.39 -14.49 8.62
N ASN A 123 -7.98 -13.52 7.90
CA ASN A 123 -7.43 -13.02 6.63
C ASN A 123 -7.07 -11.55 6.71
N LEU A 124 -5.94 -11.20 6.10
CA LEU A 124 -5.57 -9.83 5.78
C LEU A 124 -5.73 -9.61 4.28
N SER A 125 -6.53 -8.62 3.91
CA SER A 125 -6.76 -8.20 2.53
C SER A 125 -6.26 -6.79 2.30
N GLY A 126 -6.08 -6.43 1.04
CA GLY A 126 -5.72 -5.07 0.67
C GLY A 126 -6.22 -4.65 -0.69
N LEU A 127 -6.15 -3.34 -0.92
CA LEU A 127 -6.39 -2.71 -2.20
C LEU A 127 -5.06 -2.22 -2.77
N ILE A 128 -4.69 -2.71 -3.95
CA ILE A 128 -3.45 -2.37 -4.63
C ILE A 128 -3.77 -1.49 -5.83
N ALA A 129 -3.15 -0.32 -5.89
CA ALA A 129 -3.15 0.55 -7.05
C ALA A 129 -1.92 0.24 -7.92
N LEU A 130 -2.14 -0.48 -9.02
CA LEU A 130 -1.12 -0.79 -10.01
C LEU A 130 -1.04 0.31 -11.07
N THR A 131 0.14 0.51 -11.65
CA THR A 131 0.23 1.20 -12.93
C THR A 131 -0.49 0.36 -14.00
N LYS A 132 -1.03 1.00 -15.03
CA LYS A 132 -1.72 0.29 -16.12
C LYS A 132 -0.81 -0.73 -16.80
N GLU A 133 0.46 -0.38 -16.99
CA GLU A 133 1.48 -1.24 -17.59
C GLU A 133 1.77 -2.46 -16.71
N ALA A 134 1.88 -2.27 -15.39
CA ALA A 134 2.08 -3.36 -14.45
C ALA A 134 0.88 -4.29 -14.42
N ASP A 135 -0.35 -3.77 -14.35
CA ASP A 135 -1.57 -4.58 -14.38
C ASP A 135 -1.62 -5.51 -15.61
N GLN A 136 -1.35 -4.95 -16.79
CA GLN A 136 -1.31 -5.71 -18.04
C GLN A 136 -0.20 -6.78 -18.03
N LEU A 137 0.99 -6.44 -17.53
CA LEU A 137 2.10 -7.37 -17.43
C LEU A 137 1.77 -8.55 -16.49
N LEU A 138 1.18 -8.27 -15.33
CA LEU A 138 0.81 -9.28 -14.34
C LEU A 138 -0.28 -10.21 -14.87
N ILE A 139 -1.30 -9.65 -15.55
CA ILE A 139 -2.34 -10.45 -16.21
C ILE A 139 -1.74 -11.36 -17.29
N LYS A 140 -0.88 -10.80 -18.16
CA LYS A 140 -0.29 -11.55 -19.27
C LYS A 140 0.67 -12.65 -18.81
N SER A 141 1.42 -12.39 -17.74
CA SER A 141 2.39 -13.34 -17.18
C SER A 141 1.76 -14.38 -16.24
N GLY A 142 0.55 -14.13 -15.75
CA GLY A 142 -0.06 -14.94 -14.69
C GLY A 142 0.62 -14.76 -13.32
N ALA A 143 1.50 -13.76 -13.17
CA ALA A 143 2.17 -13.47 -11.91
C ALA A 143 1.20 -12.81 -10.94
N GLN A 144 0.51 -13.63 -10.14
CA GLN A 144 -0.53 -13.17 -9.22
C GLN A 144 -0.17 -13.39 -7.75
N SER A 145 0.83 -14.21 -7.46
CA SER A 145 1.21 -14.57 -6.09
C SER A 145 1.90 -13.40 -5.37
N LEU A 146 1.54 -13.20 -4.11
CA LEU A 146 2.03 -12.09 -3.29
C LEU A 146 2.75 -12.57 -2.03
N SER A 147 3.69 -11.76 -1.57
CA SER A 147 4.33 -11.88 -0.27
C SER A 147 4.33 -10.51 0.41
N VAL A 148 4.12 -10.50 1.73
CA VAL A 148 4.11 -9.26 2.52
C VAL A 148 5.38 -9.17 3.34
N GLY A 149 6.10 -8.06 3.21
CA GLY A 149 7.21 -7.72 4.09
C GLY A 149 6.70 -6.99 5.33
N LEU A 150 6.68 -7.67 6.48
CA LEU A 150 6.31 -7.07 7.76
C LEU A 150 7.53 -6.58 8.54
N GLU A 151 7.33 -5.55 9.36
CA GLU A 151 8.28 -5.19 10.42
C GLU A 151 8.42 -6.30 11.46
N ARG A 152 9.52 -6.27 12.22
CA ARG A 152 9.84 -7.33 13.20
C ARG A 152 8.83 -7.43 14.34
N ASP A 153 8.19 -6.31 14.67
CA ASP A 153 7.13 -6.21 15.68
C ASP A 153 5.76 -6.67 15.16
N LEU A 154 5.66 -7.02 13.87
CA LEU A 154 4.44 -7.41 13.17
C LEU A 154 3.34 -6.34 13.21
N GLN A 155 3.71 -5.07 13.38
CA GLN A 155 2.74 -3.98 13.48
C GLN A 155 2.54 -3.26 12.14
N ASN A 156 3.54 -3.30 11.26
CA ASN A 156 3.56 -2.48 10.05
C ASN A 156 3.95 -3.30 8.82
N ILE A 157 3.30 -3.00 7.70
CA ILE A 157 3.70 -3.49 6.38
C ILE A 157 4.75 -2.53 5.82
N ARG A 158 5.88 -3.07 5.39
CA ARG A 158 6.94 -2.30 4.69
C ARG A 158 6.74 -2.28 3.19
N GLU A 159 6.32 -3.42 2.63
CA GLU A 159 6.13 -3.61 1.19
C GLU A 159 5.25 -4.83 0.91
N VAL A 160 4.78 -4.90 -0.33
CA VAL A 160 4.17 -6.11 -0.91
C VAL A 160 4.95 -6.50 -2.14
N SER A 161 5.29 -7.77 -2.30
CA SER A 161 6.05 -8.26 -3.44
C SER A 161 5.23 -9.22 -4.28
N VAL A 162 5.28 -9.04 -5.60
CA VAL A 162 4.93 -10.10 -6.54
C VAL A 162 6.05 -11.13 -6.52
N VAL A 163 5.72 -12.37 -6.18
CA VAL A 163 6.69 -13.45 -6.00
C VAL A 163 6.27 -14.70 -6.74
N ARG A 164 7.23 -15.54 -7.11
CA ARG A 164 6.94 -16.86 -7.69
C ARG A 164 6.47 -17.87 -6.64
N ASN A 165 7.05 -17.82 -5.44
CA ASN A 165 6.83 -18.81 -4.38
C ASN A 165 6.37 -18.10 -3.09
N PRO A 166 5.08 -17.80 -2.94
CA PRO A 166 4.58 -17.12 -1.75
C PRO A 166 4.59 -18.07 -0.55
N ARG A 167 4.83 -17.54 0.66
CA ARG A 167 4.73 -18.32 1.90
C ARG A 167 3.31 -18.73 2.21
N VAL A 168 2.37 -17.82 2.00
CA VAL A 168 0.93 -18.08 2.09
C VAL A 168 0.47 -18.41 0.67
N PRO A 169 0.19 -19.68 0.32
CA PRO A 169 -0.14 -20.06 -1.06
C PRO A 169 -1.41 -19.38 -1.60
N SER A 170 -2.28 -18.94 -0.69
CA SER A 170 -3.51 -18.22 -1.01
C SER A 170 -3.33 -16.71 -1.15
N ALA A 171 -2.16 -16.15 -0.83
CA ALA A 171 -1.87 -14.73 -0.97
C ALA A 171 -1.67 -14.37 -2.44
N ARG A 172 -2.62 -13.63 -3.01
CA ARG A 172 -2.66 -13.34 -4.43
C ARG A 172 -3.42 -12.06 -4.75
N LEU A 173 -3.04 -11.44 -5.86
CA LEU A 173 -3.82 -10.45 -6.59
C LEU A 173 -5.10 -11.07 -7.16
N PHE A 174 -6.04 -10.20 -7.53
CA PHE A 174 -7.30 -10.57 -8.19
C PHE A 174 -8.16 -11.49 -7.33
N ASP A 175 -8.18 -11.26 -6.01
CA ASP A 175 -9.10 -12.00 -5.14
C ASP A 175 -10.55 -11.64 -5.50
N THR A 176 -11.38 -12.66 -5.67
CA THR A 176 -12.75 -12.56 -6.23
C THR A 176 -13.80 -12.19 -5.18
N ARG A 177 -13.39 -11.84 -3.96
CA ARG A 177 -14.33 -11.44 -2.90
C ARG A 177 -14.92 -10.06 -3.22
N PRO A 178 -16.26 -9.88 -3.14
CA PRO A 178 -16.91 -8.60 -3.39
C PRO A 178 -16.42 -7.51 -2.42
N LEU A 179 -16.39 -6.26 -2.88
CA LEU A 179 -16.32 -5.08 -2.00
C LEU A 179 -17.62 -5.03 -1.19
N PHE A 180 -17.49 -4.95 0.14
CA PHE A 180 -18.56 -4.96 1.16
C PHE A 180 -20.01 -4.77 0.68
N SER A 181 -20.89 -5.68 1.11
CA SER A 181 -22.29 -5.33 1.36
C SER A 181 -22.30 -4.34 2.52
N SER A 182 -22.53 -3.07 2.24
CA SER A 182 -22.91 -2.08 3.25
C SER A 182 -24.11 -2.62 4.04
N GLY A 183 -23.87 -2.97 5.31
CA GLY A 183 -24.90 -3.31 6.27
C GLY A 183 -25.78 -2.10 6.57
N PHE A 184 -27.06 -2.40 6.77
CA PHE A 184 -28.21 -1.52 6.98
C PHE A 184 -28.05 -0.43 8.04
#